data_AF-A0A7W0SX25-F1
#
_entry.id   AF-A0A7W0SX25-F1
#
_cell.length_a   1.000
_cell.length_b   1.000
_cell.length_c   1.000
_cell.angle_alpha   90.00
_cell.angle_beta   90.00
_cell.angle_gamma   90.00
#
_symmetry.space_group_name_H-M   'P 1'
#
loop_
_entity.id
_entity.type
_entity.pdbx_description
1 polymer ?
#
loop_
_entity_poly.entity_id
_entity_poly.type
_entity_poly.pdbx_seq_one_letter_code
_entity_poly.pdbx_strand_id
1 'polypeptide(L)' 'MTPANPVGVPDPRDRPTLDLWPETGRYLGLSKCSTYDAAHRGEIPTIRIGRRLLVPTAALRRLLELDDPKSA' A
#
# COMPACT_ATOMS: atom_id res chain seq x y z
N MET A 1 13.73 7.92 23.10
CA MET A 1 12.28 8.02 22.86
C MET A 1 12.07 7.81 21.36
N THR A 2 11.76 6.58 20.97
CA THR A 2 11.61 6.14 19.57
C THR A 2 10.60 7.03 18.82
N PRO A 3 10.89 7.53 17.61
CA PRO A 3 9.84 8.16 16.83
C PRO A 3 8.78 7.11 16.51
N ALA A 4 7.54 7.43 16.85
CA ALA A 4 6.35 6.64 16.58
C ALA A 4 6.16 6.50 15.06
N ASN A 5 6.79 5.50 14.46
CA ASN A 5 6.51 5.08 13.09
C ASN A 5 5.31 4.11 13.15
N PRO A 6 4.10 4.48 12.69
CA PRO A 6 2.98 3.56 12.71
C PRO A 6 3.17 2.55 11.57
N VAL A 7 3.82 1.42 11.88
CA VAL A 7 3.72 0.08 11.25
C VAL A 7 2.93 0.14 9.93
N GLY A 8 3.54 0.42 8.78
CA GLY A 8 4.75 -0.18 8.23
C GLY A 8 4.28 -1.19 7.19
N VAL A 9 3.95 -0.69 5.98
CA VAL A 9 3.62 -1.54 4.83
C VAL A 9 4.62 -2.71 4.80
N PRO A 10 4.17 -3.98 4.76
CA PRO A 10 5.04 -5.14 5.00
C PRO A 10 6.29 -5.18 4.11
N ASP A 11 7.31 -5.95 4.48
CA ASP A 11 8.40 -6.20 3.53
C ASP A 11 7.85 -7.00 2.34
N PRO A 12 8.14 -6.61 1.08
CA PRO A 12 7.71 -7.36 -0.10
C PRO A 12 8.20 -8.81 -0.16
N ARG A 13 9.29 -9.16 0.56
CA ARG A 13 9.82 -10.52 0.67
C ARG A 13 8.95 -11.42 1.54
N ASP A 14 8.39 -10.88 2.60
CA ASP A 14 7.51 -11.61 3.51
C ASP A 14 6.07 -11.64 2.99
N ARG A 15 5.60 -10.51 2.47
CA ARG A 15 4.24 -10.36 1.95
C ARG A 15 4.24 -9.50 0.68
N PRO A 16 4.28 -10.12 -0.50
CA PRO A 16 4.47 -9.41 -1.77
C PRO A 16 3.24 -8.61 -2.21
N THR A 17 2.05 -8.99 -1.74
CA THR A 17 0.79 -8.34 -2.12
C THR A 17 -0.15 -8.16 -0.94
N LEU A 18 -0.89 -7.06 -0.97
CA LEU A 18 -2.00 -6.74 -0.08
C LEU A 18 -3.32 -6.75 -0.85
N ASP A 19 -4.43 -7.00 -0.16
CA ASP A 19 -5.73 -6.72 -0.75
C ASP A 19 -5.94 -5.21 -0.88
N LEU A 20 -6.60 -4.77 -1.95
CA LEU A 20 -6.96 -3.36 -2.12
C LEU A 20 -7.78 -2.85 -0.94
N TRP A 21 -8.73 -3.65 -0.44
CA TRP A 21 -9.52 -3.35 0.74
C TRP A 21 -9.62 -4.58 1.65
N PRO A 22 -9.53 -4.45 2.99
CA PRO A 22 -9.38 -3.19 3.75
C PRO A 22 -7.93 -2.74 3.97
N GLU A 23 -6.94 -3.55 3.62
CA GLU A 23 -5.56 -3.32 4.05
C GLU A 23 -4.94 -2.07 3.45
N THR A 24 -4.92 -1.96 2.12
CA THR A 24 -4.34 -0.79 1.45
C THR A 24 -5.05 0.50 1.85
N GLY A 25 -6.38 0.47 1.96
CA GLY A 25 -7.16 1.60 2.46
C GLY A 25 -6.75 2.05 3.86
N ARG A 26 -6.48 1.12 4.78
CA ARG A 26 -5.97 1.45 6.13
C ARG A 26 -4.58 2.08 6.10
N TYR A 27 -3.67 1.56 5.28
CA TYR A 27 -2.32 2.13 5.15
C TYR A 27 -2.33 3.54 4.55
N LEU A 28 -3.27 3.83 3.64
CA LEU A 28 -3.41 5.12 2.98
C LEU A 28 -4.35 6.10 3.70
N GLY A 29 -5.01 5.66 4.79
CA GLY A 29 -6.02 6.47 5.49
C GLY A 29 -7.26 6.77 4.64
N LEU A 30 -7.60 5.90 3.68
CA LEU A 30 -8.70 6.08 2.74
C LEU A 30 -9.95 5.29 3.15
N SER A 31 -11.12 5.85 2.86
CA SER A 31 -12.38 5.10 2.93
C SER A 31 -12.45 4.01 1.86
N LYS A 32 -13.39 3.06 2.00
CA LYS A 32 -13.59 2.01 1.00
C LYS A 32 -13.80 2.58 -0.40
N CYS A 33 -14.73 3.53 -0.56
CA CYS A 33 -15.03 4.15 -1.85
C CYS A 33 -13.80 4.86 -2.41
N SER A 34 -13.15 5.71 -1.61
CA SER A 34 -11.94 6.43 -2.00
C SER A 34 -10.81 5.49 -2.43
N THR A 35 -10.68 4.33 -1.78
CA THR A 35 -9.67 3.31 -2.13
C THR A 35 -9.94 2.69 -3.50
N TYR A 36 -11.18 2.32 -3.79
CA TYR A 36 -11.54 1.79 -5.12
C TYR A 36 -11.45 2.86 -6.22
N ASP A 37 -11.86 4.09 -5.92
CA ASP A 37 -11.73 5.22 -6.84
C ASP A 37 -10.26 5.51 -7.18
N ALA A 38 -9.40 5.57 -6.17
CA ALA A 38 -7.96 5.79 -6.37
C ALA A 38 -7.31 4.63 -7.16
N ALA A 39 -7.73 3.38 -6.92
CA ALA A 39 -7.31 2.25 -7.75
C ALA A 39 -7.81 2.35 -9.20
N HIS A 40 -9.05 2.83 -9.41
CA HIS A 40 -9.60 3.03 -10.75
C HIS A 40 -8.89 4.15 -11.52
N ARG A 41 -8.50 5.22 -10.81
CA ARG A 41 -7.70 6.33 -11.36
C ARG A 41 -6.23 5.98 -11.58
N GLY A 42 -5.76 4.84 -11.06
CA GLY A 42 -4.36 4.42 -11.16
C GLY A 42 -3.43 5.12 -10.16
N GLU A 43 -3.97 5.83 -9.17
CA GLU A 43 -3.21 6.42 -8.06
C GLU A 43 -2.66 5.34 -7.13
N ILE A 44 -3.41 4.26 -6.94
CA ILE A 44 -2.95 3.07 -6.21
C ILE A 44 -2.41 2.04 -7.22
N PRO A 45 -1.16 1.58 -7.08
CA PRO A 45 -0.62 0.56 -7.97
C PRO A 45 -1.34 -0.77 -7.72
N THR A 46 -2.20 -1.19 -8.64
CA THR A 46 -3.00 -2.43 -8.50
C THR A 46 -2.68 -3.44 -9.59
N ILE A 47 -2.76 -4.73 -9.23
CA ILE A 47 -2.74 -5.88 -10.13
C ILE A 47 -4.11 -6.55 -10.02
N ARG A 48 -4.78 -6.72 -11.16
CA ARG A 48 -6.06 -7.43 -11.23
C ARG A 48 -5.83 -8.88 -11.63
N ILE A 49 -6.19 -9.81 -10.74
CA ILE A 49 -6.13 -11.25 -10.98
C ILE A 49 -7.55 -11.81 -10.84
N GLY A 50 -8.18 -12.11 -11.98
CA GLY A 50 -9.59 -12.49 -12.02
C GLY A 50 -10.49 -11.43 -11.39
N ARG A 51 -11.13 -11.77 -10.27
CA ARG A 51 -12.04 -10.89 -9.51
C ARG A 51 -11.34 -10.12 -8.38
N ARG A 52 -10.06 -10.38 -8.11
CA ARG A 52 -9.30 -9.77 -7.03
C ARG A 52 -8.50 -8.57 -7.53
N LEU A 53 -8.44 -7.53 -6.71
CA LEU A 53 -7.56 -6.38 -6.87
C LEU A 53 -6.51 -6.43 -5.76
N LEU A 54 -5.28 -6.68 -6.15
CA LEU A 54 -4.12 -6.79 -5.26
C LEU A 54 -3.24 -5.57 -5.43
N VAL A 55 -2.56 -5.17 -4.36
CA VAL A 55 -1.62 -4.05 -4.33
C VAL A 55 -0.24 -4.62 -4.04
N PRO A 56 0.73 -4.50 -4.97
CA PRO A 56 2.09 -4.93 -4.72
C PRO A 56 2.70 -4.10 -3.60
N THR A 57 3.15 -4.77 -2.56
CA THR A 57 3.72 -4.13 -1.38
C THR A 57 4.95 -3.29 -1.74
N ALA A 58 5.78 -3.76 -2.67
CA ALA A 58 6.93 -3.01 -3.18
C ALA A 58 6.54 -1.70 -3.88
N ALA A 59 5.45 -1.70 -4.66
CA ALA A 59 4.99 -0.50 -5.34
C ALA A 59 4.38 0.49 -4.35
N LEU A 60 3.63 -0.02 -3.36
CA LEU A 60 3.06 0.80 -2.29
C LEU A 60 4.14 1.46 -1.43
N ARG A 61 5.21 0.73 -1.08
CA ARG A 61 6.33 1.28 -0.31
C ARG A 61 7.08 2.37 -1.07
N ARG A 62 7.31 2.19 -2.38
CA ARG A 62 7.89 3.23 -3.24
C ARG A 62 7.00 4.47 -3.33
N LEU A 63 5.69 4.29 -3.45
CA LEU A 63 4.73 5.40 -3.46
C LEU A 63 4.78 6.21 -2.16
N LEU A 64 5.00 5.54 -1.03
CA LEU A 64 5.10 6.16 0.30
C LEU A 64 6.53 6.53 0.70
N GLU A 65 7.49 6.42 -0.23
CA GLU A 65 8.92 6.70 0.02
C GLU A 65 9.53 5.92 1.20
N LEU A 66 9.00 4.73 1.50
CA LEU A 66 9.43 3.86 2.61
C LEU A 66 10.64 2.97 2.28
N ASP A 67 11.08 2.95 1.02
CA ASP A 67 12.27 2.19 0.57
C ASP A 67 13.51 3.07 0.44
N ASP A 68 13.43 4.38 0.71
CA ASP A 68 14.56 5.27 0.59
C ASP A 68 15.38 5.33 1.91
N PRO A 69 16.69 4.99 1.87
CA PRO A 69 17.55 5.04 3.05
C PRO A 69 17.94 6.46 3.47
N LYS A 70 17.47 7.53 2.81
CA LYS A 70 17.89 8.92 3.06
C LYS A 70 17.05 9.68 4.09
N SER A 71 16.15 9.01 4.80
CA SER A 71 15.50 9.59 5.98
C SER A 71 16.16 9.04 7.25
N ALA A 72 17.45 9.38 7.43
CA ALA A 72 18.22 9.20 8.66
C ALA A 72 18.76 10.57 9.12
#